data_AF-A0A0G2FR17-F1
#
_entry.id   AF-A0A0G2FR17-F1
#
_cell.length_a   1.000
_cell.length_b   1.000
_cell.length_c   1.000
_cell.angle_alpha   90.00
_cell.angle_beta   90.00
_cell.angle_gamma   90.00
#
_symmetry.space_group_name_H-M   'P 1'
#
loop_
_entity.id
_entity.type
_entity.pdbx_description
1 polymer ?
#
loop_
_entity_poly.entity_id
_entity_poly.type
_entity_poly.pdbx_seq_one_letter_code
_entity_poly.pdbx_strand_id
1 'polypeptide(L)'
;MIQSGIFGTALPITASHEGAGTVVAAGSSADLKPGDRVMCGLPFHPCGKCPDCTGPNEGIDARDDGLQLSEALGADVVIDARKGQEAVVKQVHEATRDANPGDPGVDATVTLSDASTAAALGCAITKKHATMVQIAQPKDVVIPFQEFVFRDIRVKGSVVSSPEESNAMVRFIADAGIKVKTDIFYGLDQIENLVDKVHSGKIQGKAVIVIDKEQISKEEQLGAKY
;
A
#
# COMPACT_ATOMS: atom_id res chain seq x y z
N MET A 1 18.08 -1.84 -2.88
CA MET A 1 18.66 -2.78 -1.90
C MET A 1 19.57 -3.83 -2.53
N ILE A 2 19.10 -4.69 -3.45
CA ILE A 2 19.98 -5.67 -4.13
C ILE A 2 20.97 -5.00 -5.10
N GLN A 3 20.53 -4.10 -5.97
CA GLN A 3 21.44 -3.28 -6.81
C GLN A 3 22.42 -2.44 -5.99
N SER A 4 22.04 -2.10 -4.76
CA SER A 4 22.81 -1.28 -3.83
C SER A 4 23.87 -2.10 -3.07
N GLY A 5 23.96 -3.42 -3.29
CA GLY A 5 24.98 -4.30 -2.70
C GLY A 5 24.88 -4.49 -1.18
N ILE A 6 23.76 -4.08 -0.56
CA ILE A 6 23.61 -4.00 0.90
C ILE A 6 23.88 -5.33 1.61
N PHE A 7 23.62 -6.46 0.95
CA PHE A 7 23.76 -7.81 1.52
C PHE A 7 25.04 -8.55 1.08
N GLY A 8 25.94 -7.90 0.33
CA GLY A 8 27.28 -8.44 0.00
C GLY A 8 27.30 -9.81 -0.69
N THR A 9 26.25 -10.19 -1.42
CA THR A 9 26.09 -11.57 -1.94
C THR A 9 26.83 -11.77 -3.27
N ALA A 10 27.62 -12.86 -3.40
CA ALA A 10 28.38 -13.17 -4.60
C ALA A 10 27.55 -13.94 -5.65
N LEU A 11 27.70 -13.57 -6.93
CA LEU A 11 26.98 -14.14 -8.07
C LEU A 11 27.59 -15.46 -8.59
N PRO A 12 26.81 -16.33 -9.27
CA PRO A 12 25.38 -16.16 -9.59
C PRO A 12 24.46 -16.55 -8.43
N ILE A 13 23.40 -15.76 -8.22
CA ILE A 13 22.36 -16.06 -7.23
C ILE A 13 20.99 -16.16 -7.90
N THR A 14 20.17 -17.09 -7.43
CA THR A 14 18.72 -17.10 -7.65
C THR A 14 18.09 -16.45 -6.43
N ALA A 15 17.52 -15.25 -6.59
CA ALA A 15 16.89 -14.54 -5.47
C ALA A 15 15.61 -15.26 -5.03
N SER A 16 15.53 -15.64 -3.75
CA SER A 16 14.30 -16.06 -3.07
C SER A 16 14.21 -15.26 -1.76
N HIS A 17 13.08 -14.62 -1.49
CA HIS A 17 12.95 -13.61 -0.44
C HIS A 17 11.87 -13.89 0.62
N GLU A 18 11.32 -15.10 0.72
CA GLU A 18 10.27 -15.44 1.70
C GLU A 18 10.36 -16.92 2.12
N GLY A 19 10.78 -17.19 3.36
CA GLY A 19 10.91 -18.56 3.89
C GLY A 19 9.63 -19.05 4.56
N ALA A 20 9.09 -20.17 4.11
CA ALA A 20 8.12 -20.97 4.84
C ALA A 20 8.82 -22.14 5.55
N GLY A 21 8.42 -22.44 6.78
CA GLY A 21 9.10 -23.41 7.63
C GLY A 21 8.18 -24.13 8.61
N THR A 22 8.77 -25.03 9.41
CA THR A 22 8.11 -25.67 10.54
C THR A 22 8.90 -25.33 11.79
N VAL A 23 8.22 -24.87 12.84
CA VAL A 23 8.85 -24.61 14.13
C VAL A 23 9.41 -25.92 14.66
N VAL A 24 10.71 -25.95 14.96
CA VAL A 24 11.38 -27.13 15.52
C VAL A 24 11.67 -26.98 17.02
N ALA A 25 11.63 -25.76 17.54
CA ALA A 25 11.80 -25.42 18.94
C ALA A 25 11.13 -24.07 19.24
N ALA A 26 10.57 -23.90 20.44
CA ALA A 26 9.98 -22.64 20.89
C ALA A 26 10.37 -22.39 22.37
N GLY A 27 10.57 -21.12 22.72
CA GLY A 27 10.88 -20.71 24.10
C GLY A 27 9.64 -20.72 25.00
N SER A 28 9.83 -20.72 26.32
CA SER A 28 8.73 -20.82 27.31
C SER A 28 7.72 -19.67 27.29
N SER A 29 8.06 -18.55 26.63
CA SER A 29 7.24 -17.35 26.53
C SER A 29 6.68 -17.13 25.12
N ALA A 30 6.82 -18.11 24.21
CA ALA A 30 6.34 -18.02 22.84
C ALA A 30 5.00 -18.75 22.68
N ASP A 31 4.07 -18.15 21.94
CA ASP A 31 2.75 -18.74 21.61
C ASP A 31 2.78 -19.72 20.41
N LEU A 32 3.96 -20.24 20.06
CA LEU A 32 4.16 -21.22 18.99
C LEU A 32 4.75 -22.51 19.58
N LYS A 33 4.50 -23.67 18.95
CA LYS A 33 5.04 -24.97 19.39
C LYS A 33 5.77 -25.72 18.28
N PRO A 34 6.71 -26.62 18.62
CA PRO A 34 7.31 -27.53 17.64
C PRO A 34 6.24 -28.29 16.84
N GLY A 35 6.39 -28.30 15.52
CA GLY A 35 5.43 -28.87 14.57
C GLY A 35 4.51 -27.83 13.90
N ASP A 36 4.43 -26.60 14.42
CA ASP A 36 3.63 -25.54 13.79
C ASP A 36 4.26 -25.10 12.47
N ARG A 37 3.43 -24.87 11.45
CA ARG A 37 3.83 -24.33 10.15
C ARG A 37 3.90 -22.80 10.25
N VAL A 38 5.03 -22.21 9.89
CA VAL A 38 5.26 -20.76 9.96
C VAL A 38 5.65 -20.18 8.61
N MET A 39 5.06 -19.04 8.26
CA MET A 39 5.40 -18.20 7.11
C MET A 39 5.44 -16.75 7.59
N CYS A 40 6.41 -15.97 7.12
CA CYS A 40 6.46 -14.54 7.41
C CYS A 40 5.61 -13.77 6.38
N GLY A 41 4.30 -13.62 6.64
CA GLY A 41 3.37 -12.81 5.83
C GLY A 41 1.86 -13.10 6.02
N LEU A 42 1.20 -12.28 6.85
CA LEU A 42 -0.15 -11.65 6.71
C LEU A 42 -1.49 -12.47 6.69
N PRO A 43 -2.65 -11.78 6.89
CA PRO A 43 -3.76 -12.16 7.77
C PRO A 43 -4.83 -13.09 7.15
N PHE A 44 -5.48 -13.85 8.04
CA PHE A 44 -6.55 -14.79 7.72
C PHE A 44 -7.94 -14.14 7.85
N HIS A 45 -8.74 -14.16 6.77
CA HIS A 45 -10.18 -13.82 6.68
C HIS A 45 -10.66 -12.40 7.07
N PRO A 46 -10.47 -11.37 6.22
CA PRO A 46 -11.31 -10.18 6.27
C PRO A 46 -12.75 -10.51 5.83
N CYS A 47 -13.75 -10.00 6.55
CA CYS A 47 -15.14 -10.46 6.39
C CYS A 47 -15.94 -9.74 5.27
N GLY A 48 -15.43 -8.62 4.75
CA GLY A 48 -16.05 -7.87 3.64
C GLY A 48 -17.40 -7.21 3.95
N LYS A 49 -17.89 -7.27 5.18
CA LYS A 49 -19.24 -6.84 5.58
C LYS A 49 -19.36 -6.17 6.95
N CYS A 50 -18.28 -6.08 7.72
CA CYS A 50 -18.25 -5.31 8.97
C CYS A 50 -17.96 -3.84 8.67
N PRO A 51 -18.26 -2.93 9.62
CA PRO A 51 -17.91 -1.52 9.49
C PRO A 51 -16.44 -1.27 9.14
N ASP A 52 -15.51 -2.09 9.65
CA ASP A 52 -14.07 -1.98 9.32
C ASP A 52 -13.75 -2.34 7.86
N CYS A 53 -14.61 -3.14 7.20
CA CYS A 53 -14.46 -3.54 5.79
C CYS A 53 -15.28 -2.68 4.81
N THR A 54 -16.28 -1.93 5.31
CA THR A 54 -17.20 -1.12 4.49
C THR A 54 -17.19 0.37 4.84
N GLY A 55 -16.22 0.81 5.65
CA GLY A 55 -16.05 2.21 6.03
C GLY A 55 -15.74 3.10 4.81
N PRO A 56 -15.92 4.43 4.95
CA PRO A 56 -15.66 5.38 3.87
C PRO A 56 -14.21 5.31 3.38
N ASN A 57 -14.01 5.46 2.06
CA ASN A 57 -12.68 5.43 1.45
C ASN A 57 -12.11 6.85 1.39
N GLU A 58 -11.20 7.15 2.31
CA GLU A 58 -10.58 8.47 2.42
C GLU A 58 -9.15 8.45 1.86
N GLY A 59 -8.83 9.42 1.00
CA GLY A 59 -7.54 9.53 0.32
C GLY A 59 -6.75 10.79 0.71
N ILE A 60 -5.44 10.64 0.97
CA ILE A 60 -4.52 11.75 1.19
C ILE A 60 -3.38 11.65 0.17
N ASP A 61 -3.18 12.69 -0.64
CA ASP A 61 -2.06 12.80 -1.59
C ASP A 61 -1.43 14.20 -1.48
N ALA A 62 -0.21 14.36 -2.01
CA ALA A 62 0.52 15.63 -2.05
C ALA A 62 0.73 16.15 -3.48
N ARG A 63 0.35 15.38 -4.51
CA ARG A 63 0.49 15.70 -5.93
C ARG A 63 -0.86 16.12 -6.48
N ASP A 64 -0.89 17.21 -7.24
CA ASP A 64 -2.14 17.70 -7.85
C ASP A 64 -2.81 16.62 -8.73
N ASP A 65 -2.00 15.87 -9.48
CA ASP A 65 -2.42 14.72 -10.28
C ASP A 65 -3.00 13.57 -9.44
N GLY A 66 -2.43 13.32 -8.26
CA GLY A 66 -2.87 12.27 -7.34
C GLY A 66 -4.20 12.62 -6.66
N LEU A 67 -4.37 13.88 -6.28
CA LEU A 67 -5.62 14.41 -5.74
C LEU A 67 -6.75 14.28 -6.76
N GLN A 68 -6.53 14.79 -7.99
CA GLN A 68 -7.52 14.70 -9.08
C GLN A 68 -7.87 13.26 -9.44
N LEU A 69 -6.87 12.37 -9.49
CA LEU A 69 -7.10 10.95 -9.78
C LEU A 69 -7.92 10.27 -8.68
N SER A 70 -7.65 10.58 -7.41
CA SER A 70 -8.38 9.99 -6.28
C SER A 70 -9.86 10.39 -6.31
N GLU A 71 -10.16 11.67 -6.60
CA GLU A 71 -11.53 12.15 -6.78
C GLU A 71 -12.22 11.45 -7.97
N ALA A 72 -11.53 11.37 -9.11
CA ALA A 72 -12.05 10.73 -10.32
C ALA A 72 -12.33 9.22 -10.15
N LEU A 73 -11.61 8.55 -9.23
CA LEU A 73 -11.81 7.14 -8.89
C LEU A 73 -12.89 6.92 -7.82
N GLY A 74 -13.49 7.99 -7.30
CA GLY A 74 -14.61 7.92 -6.36
C GLY A 74 -14.21 7.81 -4.90
N ALA A 75 -13.05 8.32 -4.49
CA ALA A 75 -12.76 8.53 -3.08
C ALA A 75 -13.81 9.48 -2.48
N ASP A 76 -14.37 9.13 -1.33
CA ASP A 76 -15.44 9.90 -0.68
C ASP A 76 -14.91 11.26 -0.20
N VAL A 77 -13.65 11.28 0.26
CA VAL A 77 -12.94 12.46 0.74
C VAL A 77 -11.51 12.43 0.25
N VAL A 78 -11.04 13.55 -0.31
CA VAL A 78 -9.66 13.73 -0.78
C VAL A 78 -9.04 14.95 -0.11
N ILE A 79 -7.90 14.76 0.55
CA ILE A 79 -7.23 15.81 1.33
C ILE A 79 -5.79 16.00 0.87
N ASP A 80 -5.40 17.27 0.70
CA ASP A 80 -4.03 17.66 0.36
C ASP A 80 -3.09 17.61 1.57
N ALA A 81 -2.13 16.70 1.54
CA ALA A 81 -1.13 16.50 2.58
C ALA A 81 -0.23 17.73 2.81
N ARG A 82 -0.04 18.58 1.78
CA ARG A 82 0.83 19.78 1.85
C ARG A 82 0.30 20.84 2.80
N LYS A 83 -0.97 20.77 3.17
CA LYS A 83 -1.59 21.64 4.20
C LYS A 83 -0.99 21.43 5.59
N GLY A 84 -0.23 20.36 5.79
CA GLY A 84 0.41 20.03 7.06
C GLY A 84 -0.48 19.21 7.98
N GLN A 85 0.15 18.50 8.92
CA GLN A 85 -0.49 17.47 9.74
C GLN A 85 -1.73 17.99 10.49
N GLU A 86 -1.64 19.15 11.15
CA GLU A 86 -2.75 19.71 11.93
C GLU A 86 -4.00 19.95 11.07
N ALA A 87 -3.83 20.54 9.89
CA ALA A 87 -4.93 20.82 8.98
C ALA A 87 -5.52 19.54 8.38
N VAL A 88 -4.68 18.53 8.09
CA VAL A 88 -5.13 17.24 7.57
C VAL A 88 -5.93 16.49 8.64
N VAL A 89 -5.41 16.39 9.87
CA VAL A 89 -6.10 15.75 11.00
C VAL A 89 -7.46 16.39 11.25
N LYS A 90 -7.54 17.72 11.20
CA LYS A 90 -8.82 18.44 11.33
C LYS A 90 -9.82 18.04 10.24
N GLN A 91 -9.40 18.01 8.98
CA GLN A 91 -10.26 17.63 7.85
C GLN A 91 -10.73 16.17 7.96
N VAL A 92 -9.84 15.24 8.35
CA VAL A 92 -10.24 13.83 8.59
C VAL A 92 -11.23 13.74 9.74
N HIS A 93 -10.98 14.45 10.85
CA HIS A 93 -11.90 14.43 11.98
C HIS A 93 -13.27 15.00 11.62
N GLU A 94 -13.33 16.05 10.80
CA GLU A 94 -14.58 16.63 10.30
C GLU A 94 -15.34 15.63 9.41
N ALA A 95 -14.64 14.90 8.55
CA ALA A 95 -15.23 13.87 7.68
C ALA A 95 -15.75 12.65 8.46
N THR A 96 -15.03 12.24 9.51
CA THR A 96 -15.29 11.00 10.24
C THR A 96 -16.14 11.19 11.50
N ARG A 97 -16.42 12.43 11.94
CA ARG A 97 -17.08 12.71 13.23
C ARG A 97 -18.41 12.00 13.43
N ASP A 98 -19.20 11.84 12.36
CA ASP A 98 -20.53 11.24 12.44
C ASP A 98 -20.44 9.71 12.40
N ALA A 99 -19.45 9.17 11.67
CA ALA A 99 -19.17 7.74 11.62
C ALA A 99 -18.49 7.21 12.90
N ASN A 100 -17.63 8.03 13.51
CA ASN A 100 -16.81 7.69 14.68
C ASN A 100 -17.03 8.70 15.83
N PRO A 101 -18.23 8.73 16.46
CA PRO A 101 -18.54 9.69 17.51
C PRO A 101 -17.66 9.48 18.75
N GLY A 102 -17.07 10.57 19.24
CA GLY A 102 -16.23 10.59 20.45
C GLY A 102 -14.75 10.24 20.21
N ASP A 103 -14.42 9.67 19.06
CA ASP A 103 -13.03 9.44 18.62
C ASP A 103 -12.92 9.59 17.10
N PRO A 104 -13.13 10.81 16.57
CA PRO A 104 -13.05 11.06 15.13
C PRO A 104 -11.65 10.69 14.62
N GLY A 105 -11.59 10.05 13.46
CA GLY A 105 -10.41 9.40 12.89
C GLY A 105 -10.83 8.17 12.07
N VAL A 106 -9.90 7.63 11.28
CA VAL A 106 -10.15 6.45 10.44
C VAL A 106 -9.97 5.14 11.20
N ASP A 107 -10.75 4.13 10.83
CA ASP A 107 -10.68 2.76 11.38
C ASP A 107 -9.38 2.03 11.02
N ALA A 108 -8.77 2.41 9.90
CA ALA A 108 -7.44 1.97 9.51
C ALA A 108 -6.80 3.00 8.57
N THR A 109 -5.47 3.09 8.61
CA THR A 109 -4.71 3.85 7.61
C THR A 109 -3.80 2.92 6.82
N VAL A 110 -3.66 3.15 5.52
CA VAL A 110 -2.67 2.49 4.67
C VAL A 110 -1.67 3.52 4.15
N THR A 111 -0.43 3.43 4.61
CA THR A 111 0.63 4.39 4.26
C THR A 111 1.38 3.94 3.01
N LEU A 112 1.09 4.61 1.89
CA LEU A 112 1.69 4.36 0.57
C LEU A 112 2.80 5.36 0.19
N SER A 113 2.97 6.43 0.96
CA SER A 113 4.02 7.43 0.74
C SER A 113 5.28 7.11 1.52
N ASP A 114 6.44 7.30 0.89
CA ASP A 114 7.78 7.20 1.48
C ASP A 114 8.27 8.53 2.10
N ALA A 115 7.41 9.55 2.15
CA ALA A 115 7.74 10.78 2.87
C ALA A 115 7.98 10.47 4.35
N SER A 116 9.03 11.07 4.94
CA SER A 116 9.41 10.82 6.34
C SER A 116 8.31 11.16 7.35
N THR A 117 7.37 12.03 6.98
CA THR A 117 6.22 12.46 7.79
C THR A 117 4.98 11.59 7.59
N ALA A 118 4.96 10.69 6.60
CA ALA A 118 3.76 9.96 6.21
C ALA A 118 3.28 9.00 7.31
N ALA A 119 4.19 8.29 7.97
CA ALA A 119 3.84 7.36 9.04
C ALA A 119 3.28 8.09 10.28
N ALA A 120 3.86 9.24 10.63
CA ALA A 120 3.37 10.10 11.72
C ALA A 120 1.96 10.63 11.43
N LEU A 121 1.75 11.15 10.22
CA LEU A 121 0.43 11.60 9.77
C LEU A 121 -0.58 10.45 9.76
N GLY A 122 -0.19 9.30 9.21
CA GLY A 122 -1.04 8.12 9.14
C GLY A 122 -1.46 7.63 10.51
N CYS A 123 -0.56 7.66 11.51
CA CYS A 123 -0.96 7.42 12.88
C CYS A 123 -1.92 8.52 13.36
N ALA A 124 -1.57 9.80 13.23
CA ALA A 124 -2.35 10.92 13.75
C ALA A 124 -3.83 10.91 13.31
N ILE A 125 -4.12 10.52 12.06
CA ILE A 125 -5.50 10.45 11.53
C ILE A 125 -6.25 9.16 11.90
N THR A 126 -5.54 8.13 12.35
CA THR A 126 -6.13 6.84 12.77
C THR A 126 -6.74 6.98 14.16
N LYS A 127 -7.92 6.42 14.40
CA LYS A 127 -8.56 6.47 15.72
C LYS A 127 -7.79 5.64 16.78
N LYS A 128 -8.11 5.79 18.06
CA LYS A 128 -7.45 5.01 19.14
C LYS A 128 -7.70 3.52 18.94
N HIS A 129 -6.72 2.69 19.30
CA HIS A 129 -6.77 1.22 19.18
C HIS A 129 -6.84 0.66 17.74
N ALA A 130 -6.86 1.53 16.72
CA ALA A 130 -6.92 1.14 15.32
C ALA A 130 -5.52 0.89 14.72
N THR A 131 -5.51 0.43 13.46
CA THR A 131 -4.30 -0.06 12.79
C THR A 131 -3.83 0.88 11.70
N MET A 132 -2.53 1.21 11.72
CA MET A 132 -1.82 1.82 10.60
C MET A 132 -0.98 0.74 9.91
N VAL A 133 -1.23 0.53 8.62
CA VAL A 133 -0.50 -0.40 7.75
C VAL A 133 0.55 0.37 6.97
N GLN A 134 1.83 0.10 7.25
CA GLN A 134 2.97 0.68 6.53
C GLN A 134 3.32 -0.19 5.32
N ILE A 135 3.14 0.35 4.11
CA ILE A 135 3.50 -0.32 2.84
C ILE A 135 4.75 0.32 2.22
N ALA A 136 4.80 1.66 2.22
CA ALA A 136 5.95 2.35 1.69
C ALA A 136 7.22 2.01 2.46
N GLN A 137 8.36 2.10 1.78
CA GLN A 137 9.66 1.68 2.30
C GLN A 137 10.61 2.89 2.42
N PRO A 138 10.32 3.88 3.29
CA PRO A 138 11.26 4.96 3.56
C PRO A 138 12.49 4.41 4.29
N LYS A 139 13.55 5.22 4.38
CA LYS A 139 14.75 4.87 5.15
C LYS A 139 14.41 4.59 6.62
N ASP A 140 13.59 5.44 7.21
CA ASP A 140 13.19 5.38 8.62
C ASP A 140 11.67 5.59 8.71
N VAL A 141 11.01 4.81 9.57
CA VAL A 141 9.60 5.00 9.93
C VAL A 141 9.56 5.71 11.28
N VAL A 142 9.19 6.99 11.28
CA VAL A 142 9.21 7.84 12.47
C VAL A 142 7.77 8.11 12.93
N ILE A 143 7.45 7.70 14.15
CA ILE A 143 6.12 7.87 14.75
C ILE A 143 6.31 8.54 16.12
N PRO A 144 5.66 9.69 16.39
CA PRO A 144 5.68 10.31 17.70
C PRO A 144 5.12 9.35 18.77
N PHE A 145 5.79 9.23 19.91
CA PHE A 145 5.36 8.27 20.94
C PHE A 145 3.95 8.59 21.47
N GLN A 146 3.50 9.84 21.42
CA GLN A 146 2.13 10.23 21.81
C GLN A 146 1.09 9.57 20.90
N GLU A 147 1.36 9.49 19.59
CA GLU A 147 0.46 8.84 18.65
C GLU A 147 0.46 7.32 18.85
N PHE A 148 1.64 6.74 19.08
CA PHE A 148 1.79 5.29 19.22
C PHE A 148 1.32 4.76 20.58
N VAL A 149 1.82 5.34 21.68
CA VAL A 149 1.65 4.81 23.04
C VAL A 149 0.35 5.29 23.67
N PHE A 150 0.05 6.60 23.66
CA PHE A 150 -1.12 7.11 24.38
C PHE A 150 -2.44 6.75 23.71
N ARG A 151 -2.41 6.38 22.43
CA ARG A 151 -3.59 6.03 21.65
C ARG A 151 -3.64 4.55 21.26
N ASP A 152 -2.69 3.74 21.75
CA ASP A 152 -2.60 2.30 21.46
C ASP A 152 -2.73 1.98 19.96
N ILE A 153 -1.95 2.69 19.14
CA ILE A 153 -1.99 2.47 17.69
C ILE A 153 -1.22 1.21 17.33
N ARG A 154 -1.86 0.34 16.56
CA ARG A 154 -1.23 -0.89 16.06
C ARG A 154 -0.55 -0.59 14.74
N VAL A 155 0.77 -0.66 14.72
CA VAL A 155 1.55 -0.45 13.48
C VAL A 155 1.88 -1.81 12.87
N LYS A 156 1.53 -1.99 11.61
CA LYS A 156 1.71 -3.24 10.88
C LYS A 156 2.46 -2.98 9.58
N GLY A 157 3.62 -3.62 9.40
CA GLY A 157 4.28 -3.66 8.09
C GLY A 157 3.59 -4.67 7.16
N SER A 158 3.56 -4.37 5.86
CA SER A 158 3.17 -5.34 4.84
C SER A 158 4.02 -5.15 3.59
N VAL A 159 4.48 -6.27 3.04
CA VAL A 159 5.31 -6.30 1.83
C VAL A 159 4.97 -7.57 1.07
N VAL A 160 4.71 -7.43 -0.24
CA VAL A 160 4.41 -8.54 -1.15
C VAL A 160 3.18 -9.36 -0.69
N SER A 161 2.75 -10.31 -1.52
CA SER A 161 1.64 -11.21 -1.23
C SER A 161 1.98 -12.61 -1.71
N SER A 162 1.40 -13.63 -1.10
CA SER A 162 1.51 -15.02 -1.53
C SER A 162 0.97 -15.21 -2.96
N PRO A 163 1.37 -16.28 -3.68
CA PRO A 163 0.77 -16.63 -4.96
C PRO A 163 -0.75 -16.76 -4.89
N GLU A 164 -1.28 -17.32 -3.80
CA GLU A 164 -2.70 -17.47 -3.56
C GLU A 164 -3.41 -16.11 -3.45
N GLU A 165 -2.86 -15.18 -2.67
CA GLU A 165 -3.37 -13.81 -2.54
C GLU A 165 -3.24 -13.02 -3.84
N SER A 166 -2.15 -13.17 -4.58
CA SER A 166 -1.96 -12.57 -5.90
C SER A 166 -3.02 -13.04 -6.88
N ASN A 167 -3.30 -14.35 -6.92
CA ASN A 167 -4.35 -14.91 -7.75
C ASN A 167 -5.74 -14.41 -7.32
N ALA A 168 -5.99 -14.29 -6.02
CA ALA A 168 -7.23 -13.74 -5.50
C ALA A 168 -7.41 -12.25 -5.88
N MET A 169 -6.35 -11.45 -5.78
CA MET A 169 -6.35 -10.04 -6.20
C MET A 169 -6.64 -9.90 -7.70
N VAL A 170 -5.99 -10.69 -8.55
CA VAL A 170 -6.22 -10.64 -10.01
C VAL A 170 -7.66 -11.00 -10.35
N ARG A 171 -8.22 -12.04 -9.70
CA ARG A 171 -9.64 -12.40 -9.86
C ARG A 171 -10.57 -11.28 -9.42
N PHE A 172 -10.31 -10.71 -8.23
CA PHE A 172 -11.09 -9.59 -7.73
C PHE A 172 -11.06 -8.38 -8.67
N ILE A 173 -9.90 -8.03 -9.22
CA ILE A 173 -9.74 -6.97 -10.22
C ILE A 173 -10.62 -7.26 -11.45
N ALA A 174 -10.58 -8.49 -11.97
CA ALA A 174 -11.37 -8.89 -13.13
C ALA A 174 -12.88 -8.87 -12.85
N ASP A 175 -13.31 -9.41 -11.72
CA ASP A 175 -14.72 -9.53 -11.33
C ASP A 175 -15.34 -8.16 -10.99
N ALA A 176 -14.59 -7.31 -10.29
CA ALA A 176 -15.02 -5.95 -9.92
C ALA A 176 -14.81 -4.94 -11.07
N GLY A 177 -14.15 -5.34 -12.16
CA GLY A 177 -13.86 -4.46 -13.29
C GLY A 177 -12.97 -3.28 -12.93
N ILE A 178 -12.02 -3.47 -12.00
CA ILE A 178 -11.11 -2.42 -11.56
C ILE A 178 -10.17 -2.04 -12.69
N LYS A 179 -10.13 -0.75 -13.03
CA LYS A 179 -9.26 -0.20 -14.07
C LYS A 179 -8.15 0.62 -13.48
N VAL A 180 -6.95 0.48 -14.04
CA VAL A 180 -5.79 1.26 -13.65
C VAL A 180 -5.56 2.36 -14.69
N LYS A 181 -5.42 3.60 -14.23
CA LYS A 181 -4.92 4.66 -15.11
C LYS A 181 -3.46 4.36 -15.43
N THR A 182 -3.14 4.19 -16.71
CA THR A 182 -1.77 3.95 -17.17
C THR A 182 -1.26 5.10 -18.04
N ASP A 183 0.02 5.38 -17.90
CA ASP A 183 0.79 6.32 -18.70
C ASP A 183 1.76 5.49 -19.57
N ILE A 184 1.43 5.36 -20.86
CA ILE A 184 2.02 4.37 -21.75
C ILE A 184 3.11 5.00 -22.61
N PHE A 185 4.28 4.37 -22.61
CA PHE A 185 5.42 4.67 -23.45
C PHE A 185 5.66 3.50 -24.40
N TYR A 186 6.05 3.78 -25.64
CA TYR A 186 6.23 2.75 -26.66
C TYR A 186 7.69 2.64 -27.06
N GLY A 187 8.29 1.49 -26.81
CA GLY A 187 9.69 1.21 -27.10
C GLY A 187 10.62 1.45 -25.90
N LEU A 188 11.70 0.66 -25.84
CA LEU A 188 12.71 0.75 -24.79
C LEU A 188 13.51 2.05 -24.84
N ASP A 189 13.56 2.71 -26.00
CA ASP A 189 14.15 4.03 -26.19
C ASP A 189 13.44 5.13 -25.35
N GLN A 190 12.23 4.86 -24.86
CA GLN A 190 11.48 5.78 -24.01
C GLN A 190 11.77 5.66 -22.51
N ILE A 191 12.70 4.79 -22.09
CA ILE A 191 13.03 4.60 -20.67
C ILE A 191 13.45 5.92 -20.01
N GLU A 192 14.31 6.71 -20.66
CA GLU A 192 14.77 7.99 -20.10
C GLU A 192 13.60 8.97 -19.92
N ASN A 193 12.76 9.11 -20.94
CA ASN A 193 11.55 9.94 -20.88
C ASN A 193 10.59 9.49 -19.77
N LEU A 194 10.44 8.18 -19.57
CA LEU A 194 9.62 7.63 -18.50
C LEU A 194 10.20 8.00 -17.13
N VAL A 195 11.50 7.79 -16.92
CA VAL A 195 12.18 8.08 -15.65
C VAL A 195 12.10 9.58 -15.33
N ASP A 196 12.33 10.44 -16.31
CA ASP A 196 12.21 11.90 -16.16
C ASP A 196 10.79 12.30 -15.76
N LYS A 197 9.78 11.69 -16.40
CA LYS A 197 8.38 11.95 -16.04
C LYS A 197 8.04 11.48 -14.63
N VAL A 198 8.53 10.31 -14.20
CA VAL A 198 8.38 9.82 -12.80
C VAL A 198 8.99 10.82 -11.82
N HIS A 199 10.23 11.25 -12.04
CA HIS A 199 10.92 12.19 -11.16
C HIS A 199 10.28 13.59 -11.15
N SER A 200 9.62 13.99 -12.24
CA SER A 200 8.89 15.26 -12.30
C SER A 200 7.62 15.28 -11.43
N GLY A 201 7.14 14.12 -10.96
CA GLY A 201 5.91 13.99 -10.19
C GLY A 201 4.62 14.07 -11.02
N LYS A 202 4.72 14.21 -12.36
CA LYS A 202 3.60 14.39 -13.30
C LYS A 202 3.03 13.10 -13.87
N ILE A 203 3.36 11.96 -13.27
CA ILE A 203 2.76 10.68 -13.67
C ILE A 203 1.41 10.51 -12.99
N GLN A 204 0.40 10.32 -13.83
CA GLN A 204 -0.93 9.89 -13.43
C GLN A 204 -1.01 8.36 -13.49
N GLY A 205 -1.20 7.72 -12.34
CA GLY A 205 -1.33 6.27 -12.24
C GLY A 205 -0.01 5.53 -12.49
N LYS A 206 -0.03 4.48 -13.33
CA LYS A 206 1.11 3.58 -13.55
C LYS A 206 1.81 3.84 -14.87
N ALA A 207 3.11 4.12 -14.81
CA ALA A 207 3.96 4.17 -16.00
C ALA A 207 4.19 2.76 -16.58
N VAL A 208 4.01 2.61 -17.89
CA VAL A 208 4.14 1.32 -18.61
C VAL A 208 4.98 1.52 -19.86
N ILE A 209 5.95 0.63 -20.11
CA ILE A 209 6.65 0.56 -21.39
C ILE A 209 6.14 -0.65 -22.16
N VAL A 210 5.62 -0.39 -23.36
CA VAL A 210 5.23 -1.41 -24.32
C VAL A 210 6.44 -1.75 -25.17
N ILE A 211 6.92 -2.99 -25.04
CA ILE A 211 8.10 -3.49 -25.76
C ILE A 211 7.69 -4.24 -27.04
N ASP A 212 6.55 -4.93 -27.02
CA ASP A 212 6.01 -5.68 -28.16
C ASP A 212 4.55 -5.27 -28.41
N LYS A 213 4.34 -4.49 -29.48
CA LYS A 213 2.99 -4.06 -29.90
C LYS A 213 2.21 -5.20 -30.55
N GLU A 214 2.88 -6.13 -31.22
CA GLU A 214 2.22 -7.24 -31.90
C GLU A 214 1.62 -8.21 -30.89
N GLN A 215 2.29 -8.42 -29.75
CA GLN A 215 1.76 -9.22 -28.66
C GLN A 215 0.45 -8.63 -28.12
N ILE A 216 0.40 -7.31 -27.87
CA ILE A 216 -0.83 -6.63 -27.41
C ILE A 216 -1.96 -6.84 -28.41
N SER A 217 -1.73 -6.60 -29.71
CA SER A 217 -2.78 -6.80 -30.72
C SER A 217 -3.26 -8.26 -30.82
N LYS A 218 -2.37 -9.24 -30.60
CA LYS A 218 -2.75 -10.67 -30.54
C LYS A 218 -3.61 -10.97 -29.32
N GLU A 219 -3.27 -10.44 -28.16
CA GLU A 219 -4.02 -10.64 -26.92
C GLU A 219 -5.40 -9.95 -26.96
N GLU A 220 -5.52 -8.78 -27.58
CA GLU A 220 -6.82 -8.13 -27.85
C GLU A 220 -7.73 -9.01 -28.73
N GLN A 221 -7.18 -9.66 -29.76
CA GLN A 221 -7.93 -10.60 -30.61
C GLN A 221 -8.39 -11.85 -29.86
N LEU A 222 -7.68 -12.24 -28.80
CA LEU A 222 -8.06 -13.34 -27.91
C LEU A 222 -9.11 -12.93 -26.88
N GLY A 223 -9.54 -11.66 -26.87
CA GLY A 223 -10.55 -11.14 -25.96
C GLY A 223 -10.01 -10.76 -24.58
N ALA A 224 -8.69 -10.55 -24.44
CA ALA A 224 -8.11 -9.98 -23.23
C ALA A 224 -8.70 -8.58 -22.98
N LYS A 225 -9.13 -8.33 -21.75
CA LYS A 225 -9.65 -7.03 -21.31
C LYS A 225 -8.58 -6.37 -20.43
N TYR A 226 -7.96 -5.31 -20.94
CA TYR A 226 -7.03 -4.47 -20.20
C TYR A 226 -7.74 -3.28 -19.55
#